data_AF-A0A2D7DX06-F1
#
_entry.id   AF-A0A2D7DX06-F1
#
_cell.length_a   1.000
_cell.length_b   1.000
_cell.length_c   1.000
_cell.angle_alpha   90.00
_cell.angle_beta   90.00
_cell.angle_gamma   90.00
#
_symmetry.space_group_name_H-M   'P 1'
#
loop_
_entity.id
_entity.type
_entity.pdbx_description
1 polymer ?
#
loop_
_entity_poly.entity_id
_entity_poly.type
_entity_poly.pdbx_seq_one_letter_code
_entity_poly.pdbx_strand_id
1 'polypeptide(L)'
;MFFLKKKIKFGSKIVFFATLFLPFWSKSLNLFEMSLIGIGSGVVYHQYFDKSLNKENQMIKKSKLIDKYHNSKKRTTNLDEFMVLPIQEKLMIIEVLHSYKN
;
A
#
# COMPACT_ATOMS: atom_id res chain seq x y z
N MET A 1 -4.42 21.01 -44.28
CA MET A 1 -4.57 20.06 -43.14
C MET A 1 -5.54 20.53 -42.04
N PHE A 2 -5.90 21.82 -41.94
CA PHE A 2 -6.79 22.35 -40.88
C PHE A 2 -8.28 21.95 -41.02
N PHE A 3 -8.77 21.78 -42.26
CA PHE A 3 -10.16 21.40 -42.54
C PHE A 3 -10.51 19.93 -42.20
N LEU A 4 -9.54 19.01 -42.27
CA LEU A 4 -9.77 17.59 -41.92
C LEU A 4 -10.02 17.40 -40.41
N LYS A 5 -9.27 18.12 -39.57
CA LYS A 5 -9.37 18.05 -38.10
C LYS A 5 -10.74 18.54 -37.58
N LYS A 6 -11.35 19.50 -38.28
CA LYS A 6 -12.67 20.08 -37.93
C LYS A 6 -13.83 19.14 -38.28
N LYS A 7 -13.73 18.36 -39.37
CA LYS A 7 -14.72 17.34 -39.74
C LYS A 7 -14.73 16.13 -38.79
N ILE A 8 -13.56 15.71 -38.29
CA ILE A 8 -13.45 14.61 -37.31
C ILE A 8 -14.12 14.94 -35.97
N LYS A 9 -13.97 16.17 -35.46
CA LYS A 9 -14.66 16.64 -34.24
C LYS A 9 -16.18 16.77 -34.38
N PHE A 10 -16.67 17.05 -35.60
CA PHE A 10 -18.11 17.08 -35.88
C PHE A 10 -18.66 15.66 -36.01
N GLY A 11 -17.93 14.78 -36.70
CA GLY A 11 -18.27 13.36 -36.84
C GLY A 11 -18.39 12.66 -35.48
N SER A 12 -17.46 12.90 -34.54
CA SER A 12 -17.54 12.27 -33.21
C SER A 12 -18.76 12.69 -32.40
N LYS A 13 -19.19 13.96 -32.51
CA LYS A 13 -20.41 14.45 -31.86
C LYS A 13 -21.66 13.82 -32.49
N ILE A 14 -21.69 13.71 -33.82
CA ILE A 14 -22.81 13.09 -34.55
C ILE A 14 -22.91 11.60 -34.25
N VAL A 15 -21.78 10.89 -34.14
CA VAL A 15 -21.77 9.47 -33.73
C VAL A 15 -22.28 9.30 -32.30
N PHE A 16 -21.89 10.18 -31.36
CA PHE A 16 -22.40 10.15 -29.99
C PHE A 16 -23.92 10.39 -29.93
N PHE A 17 -24.43 11.38 -30.66
CA PHE A 17 -25.87 11.60 -30.77
C PHE A 17 -26.59 10.45 -31.47
N ALA A 18 -26.02 9.90 -32.55
CA ALA A 18 -26.59 8.74 -33.24
C ALA A 18 -26.68 7.52 -32.31
N THR A 19 -25.67 7.26 -31.48
CA THR A 19 -25.70 6.15 -30.51
C THR A 19 -26.76 6.32 -29.41
N LEU A 20 -27.14 7.55 -29.08
CA LEU A 20 -28.23 7.81 -28.12
C LEU A 20 -29.62 7.50 -28.69
N PHE A 21 -29.79 7.59 -30.02
CA PHE A 21 -31.08 7.38 -30.70
C PHE A 21 -31.21 6.00 -31.37
N LEU A 22 -30.18 5.15 -31.29
CA LEU A 22 -30.30 3.76 -31.74
C LEU A 22 -31.28 3.02 -30.81
N PRO A 23 -32.27 2.29 -31.37
CA PRO A 23 -33.24 1.55 -30.58
C PRO A 23 -32.57 0.26 -30.09
N PHE A 24 -31.63 0.39 -29.17
CA PHE A 24 -31.19 -0.75 -28.39
C PHE A 24 -32.38 -1.19 -27.54
N TRP A 25 -32.74 -2.46 -27.62
CA TRP A 25 -33.70 -3.08 -26.73
C TRP A 25 -33.21 -2.91 -25.29
N SER A 26 -33.64 -1.84 -24.63
CA SER A 26 -33.33 -1.62 -23.22
C SER A 26 -34.22 -2.55 -22.42
N LYS A 27 -33.63 -3.60 -21.83
CA LYS A 27 -34.27 -4.24 -20.68
C LYS A 27 -34.21 -3.22 -19.55
N SER A 28 -35.37 -2.67 -19.17
CA SER A 28 -35.44 -1.77 -18.02
C SER A 28 -35.03 -2.54 -16.79
N LEU A 29 -34.03 -2.04 -16.05
CA LEU A 29 -33.71 -2.58 -14.75
C LEU A 29 -34.91 -2.42 -13.84
N ASN A 30 -35.31 -3.50 -13.16
CA ASN A 30 -36.33 -3.41 -12.13
C ASN A 30 -35.79 -2.54 -10.97
N LEU A 31 -36.69 -1.90 -10.20
CA LEU A 31 -36.35 -1.10 -9.03
C LEU A 31 -35.45 -1.86 -8.05
N PHE A 32 -35.66 -3.18 -7.94
CA PHE A 32 -34.83 -4.10 -7.17
C PHE A 32 -33.40 -4.24 -7.70
N GLU A 33 -33.22 -4.35 -9.02
CA GLU A 33 -31.89 -4.48 -9.61
C GLU A 33 -31.14 -3.14 -9.51
N MET A 34 -31.85 -2.03 -9.69
CA MET A 34 -31.30 -0.68 -9.51
C MET A 34 -30.85 -0.47 -8.05
N SER A 35 -31.64 -0.92 -7.08
CA SER A 35 -31.28 -0.82 -5.66
C SER A 35 -30.09 -1.72 -5.30
N LEU A 36 -30.01 -2.92 -5.86
CA LEU A 36 -28.84 -3.80 -5.70
C LEU A 36 -27.57 -3.18 -6.27
N ILE A 37 -27.63 -2.55 -7.43
CA ILE A 37 -26.48 -1.83 -8.01
C ILE A 37 -26.08 -0.66 -7.11
N GLY A 38 -27.05 0.11 -6.61
CA GLY A 38 -26.81 1.21 -5.68
C GLY A 38 -26.12 0.75 -4.40
N ILE A 39 -26.67 -0.25 -3.72
CA ILE A 39 -26.12 -0.83 -2.48
C ILE A 39 -24.74 -1.44 -2.75
N GLY A 40 -24.62 -2.25 -3.80
CA GLY A 40 -23.37 -2.91 -4.17
C GLY A 40 -22.25 -1.91 -4.46
N SER A 41 -22.55 -0.84 -5.21
CA SER A 41 -21.59 0.22 -5.50
C SER A 41 -21.13 0.96 -4.24
N GLY A 42 -22.05 1.23 -3.30
CA GLY A 42 -21.72 1.84 -2.01
C GLY A 42 -20.83 0.97 -1.14
N VAL A 43 -21.11 -0.34 -1.07
CA VAL A 43 -20.29 -1.31 -0.31
C VAL A 43 -18.89 -1.42 -0.89
N VAL A 44 -18.77 -1.55 -2.22
CA VAL A 44 -17.47 -1.62 -2.90
C VAL A 44 -16.67 -0.33 -2.71
N TYR A 45 -17.32 0.83 -2.82
CA TYR A 45 -16.68 2.12 -2.55
C TYR A 45 -16.15 2.18 -1.11
N HIS A 46 -16.98 1.81 -0.13
CA HIS A 46 -16.57 1.81 1.27
C HIS A 46 -15.40 0.87 1.53
N GLN A 47 -15.41 -0.34 0.96
CA GLN A 47 -14.32 -1.31 1.10
C GLN A 47 -13.04 -0.84 0.43
N TYR A 48 -13.12 -0.27 -0.77
CA TYR A 48 -11.94 0.18 -1.51
C TYR A 48 -11.23 1.35 -0.81
N PHE A 49 -11.99 2.26 -0.21
CA PHE A 49 -11.45 3.43 0.48
C PHE A 49 -11.30 3.25 1.99
N ASP A 50 -11.54 2.05 2.51
CA ASP A 50 -11.32 1.79 3.93
C ASP A 50 -9.81 1.75 4.24
N LYS A 51 -9.33 2.83 4.87
CA LYS A 51 -7.93 2.95 5.35
C LYS A 51 -7.77 2.41 6.78
N SER A 52 -8.77 1.72 7.34
CA SER A 52 -8.72 1.15 8.68
C SER A 52 -7.47 0.28 8.90
N LEU A 53 -7.06 -0.50 7.91
CA LEU A 53 -5.86 -1.36 7.94
C LEU A 53 -4.54 -0.57 7.80
N ASN A 54 -4.56 0.62 7.21
CA ASN A 54 -3.39 1.50 7.10
C ASN A 54 -3.14 2.33 8.37
N LYS A 55 -4.07 2.30 9.32
CA LYS A 55 -3.87 2.94 10.62
C LYS A 55 -2.94 2.06 11.44
N GLU A 56 -1.69 2.50 11.58
CA GLU A 56 -0.69 1.79 12.38
C GLU A 56 -1.24 1.57 13.80
N ASN A 57 -1.47 0.29 14.14
CA ASN A 57 -2.01 -0.10 15.43
C ASN A 57 -1.05 0.36 16.53
N GLN A 58 -1.58 0.93 17.62
CA GLN A 58 -0.78 1.38 18.76
C GLN A 58 0.12 0.27 19.32
N MET A 59 -0.33 -1.00 19.26
CA MET A 59 0.48 -2.17 19.60
C MET A 59 1.69 -2.34 18.69
N ILE A 60 1.51 -2.19 17.37
CA ILE A 60 2.59 -2.27 16.38
C ILE A 60 3.61 -1.15 16.61
N LYS A 61 3.14 0.06 16.93
CA LYS A 61 4.01 1.20 17.27
C LYS A 61 4.84 0.94 18.53
N LYS A 62 4.24 0.33 19.56
CA LYS A 62 4.95 -0.09 20.78
C LYS A 62 5.98 -1.18 20.49
N SER A 63 5.61 -2.20 19.71
CA SER A 63 6.53 -3.26 19.29
C SER A 63 7.75 -2.69 18.56
N LYS A 64 7.53 -1.82 17.56
CA LYS A 64 8.62 -1.18 16.81
C LYS A 64 9.58 -0.38 17.69
N LEU A 65 9.06 0.30 18.73
CA LEU A 65 9.92 1.03 19.67
C LEU A 65 10.76 0.08 20.52
N ILE A 66 10.17 -1.01 21.00
CA ILE A 66 10.87 -2.07 21.74
C ILE A 66 11.95 -2.70 20.85
N ASP A 67 11.60 -3.07 19.62
CA ASP A 67 12.52 -3.65 18.63
C ASP A 67 13.66 -2.69 18.31
N LYS A 68 13.37 -1.40 18.13
CA LYS A 68 14.39 -0.37 17.88
C LYS A 68 15.33 -0.20 19.08
N TYR A 69 14.80 -0.22 20.31
CA TYR A 69 15.61 -0.17 21.52
C TYR A 69 16.52 -1.40 21.66
N HIS A 70 15.97 -2.61 21.49
CA HIS A 70 16.76 -3.84 21.52
C HIS A 70 17.83 -3.91 20.43
N ASN A 71 17.50 -3.47 19.21
CA ASN A 71 18.46 -3.40 18.11
C ASN A 71 19.54 -2.33 18.34
N SER A 72 19.20 -1.20 18.98
CA SER A 72 20.21 -0.19 19.38
C SER A 72 21.12 -0.67 20.50
N LYS A 73 20.64 -1.58 21.36
CA LYS A 73 21.42 -2.17 22.46
C LYS A 73 22.23 -3.39 22.02
N LYS A 74 21.90 -4.01 20.88
CA LYS A 74 22.74 -5.02 20.23
C LYS A 74 24.03 -4.36 19.76
N ARG A 75 25.08 -4.47 20.58
CA ARG A 75 26.45 -4.15 20.20
C ARG A 75 26.89 -5.19 19.15
N THR A 76 26.78 -4.84 17.87
CA THR A 76 27.36 -5.66 16.81
C THR A 76 28.86 -5.43 16.84
N THR A 77 29.60 -6.30 17.54
CA THR A 77 31.04 -6.42 17.30
C THR A 77 31.18 -6.98 15.89
N ASN A 78 31.69 -6.17 14.96
CA ASN A 78 31.96 -6.63 13.62
C ASN A 78 32.96 -7.80 13.72
N LEU A 79 32.58 -8.97 13.20
CA LEU A 79 33.36 -10.20 13.36
C LEU A 79 34.75 -10.04 12.75
N ASP A 80 34.85 -9.31 11.65
CA ASP A 80 36.10 -9.02 10.97
C ASP A 80 37.02 -8.14 11.82
N GLU A 81 36.47 -7.12 12.49
CA GLU A 81 37.23 -6.28 13.43
C GLU A 81 37.66 -7.09 14.65
N PHE A 82 36.78 -7.92 15.22
CA PHE A 82 37.12 -8.77 16.36
C PHE A 82 38.25 -9.74 16.04
N MET A 83 38.28 -10.33 14.84
CA MET A 83 39.29 -11.30 14.43
C MET A 83 40.69 -10.69 14.27
N VAL A 84 40.80 -9.38 13.97
CA VAL A 84 42.08 -8.68 13.79
C VAL A 84 42.69 -8.20 15.11
N LEU A 85 41.93 -8.17 16.21
CA LEU A 85 42.42 -7.69 17.51
C LEU A 85 43.48 -8.60 18.15
N PRO A 86 44.40 -8.04 18.96
CA PRO A 86 45.28 -8.78 19.85
C PRO A 86 44.50 -9.68 20.82
N ILE A 87 45.10 -10.79 21.25
CA ILE A 87 44.42 -11.80 22.07
C ILE A 87 43.92 -11.26 23.41
N GLN A 88 44.62 -10.29 24.00
CA GLN A 88 44.25 -9.66 25.27
C GLN A 88 42.95 -8.86 25.15
N GLU A 89 42.80 -8.09 24.06
CA GLU A 89 41.60 -7.29 23.79
C GLU A 89 40.41 -8.19 23.46
N LYS A 90 40.64 -9.29 22.74
CA LYS A 90 39.61 -10.32 22.49
C LYS A 90 39.07 -10.91 23.79
N LEU A 91 39.97 -11.28 24.71
CA LEU A 91 39.59 -11.85 26.01
C LEU A 91 38.81 -10.83 26.86
N MET A 92 39.23 -9.56 26.87
CA MET A 92 38.52 -8.48 27.57
C MET A 92 37.10 -8.27 27.01
N ILE A 93 36.93 -8.28 25.69
CA ILE A 93 35.62 -8.15 25.06
C ILE A 93 34.72 -9.35 25.43
N ILE A 94 35.26 -10.57 25.43
CA ILE A 94 34.54 -11.78 25.84
C ILE A 94 34.11 -11.70 27.30
N GLU A 95 34.99 -11.26 28.19
CA GLU A 95 34.71 -11.10 29.63
C GLU A 95 33.61 -10.08 29.88
N VAL A 96 33.68 -8.92 29.23
CA VAL A 96 32.63 -7.90 29.29
C VAL A 96 31.30 -8.44 28.77
N LEU A 97 31.30 -9.14 27.62
CA LEU A 97 30.09 -9.76 27.07
C LEU A 97 29.50 -10.84 28.01
N HIS A 98 30.35 -11.60 28.69
CA HIS A 98 29.93 -12.60 29.67
C HIS A 98 29.29 -11.95 30.90
N SER A 99 29.87 -10.87 31.41
CA SER A 99 29.34 -10.10 32.54
C SER A 99 28.00 -9.42 32.26
N TYR A 100 27.64 -9.15 31.01
CA TYR A 100 26.34 -8.59 30.64
C TYR A 100 25.22 -9.65 30.52
N LYS A 101 25.59 -10.94 30.50
CA LYS A 101 24.66 -12.06 30.31
C LYS A 101 24.24 -12.72 31.63
N ASN A 102 25.06 -12.62 32.67
CA ASN A 102 24.70 -12.93 34.07
C ASN A 102 24.08 -11.71 34.75
#